data_AF-A0A930DPZ7-F1
#
_entry.id   AF-A0A930DPZ7-F1
#
_cell.length_a   1.000
_cell.length_b   1.000
_cell.length_c   1.000
_cell.angle_alpha   90.00
_cell.angle_beta   90.00
_cell.angle_gamma   90.00
#
_symmetry.space_group_name_H-M   'P 1'
#
loop_
_entity.id
_entity.type
_entity.pdbx_description
1 polymer ?
#
loop_
_entity_poly.entity_id
_entity_poly.type
_entity_poly.pdbx_seq_one_letter_code
_entity_poly.pdbx_strand_id
1 'polypeptide(L)'
;MPFIIFLVIVIFLISTTIRIVPEACAMVVERLGRFHTVWRPGIHFLIPFADRIAKRINLKEQVADFPPQPVITKDNVTMRIDSVV
;
A
#
# COMPACT_ATOMS: atom_id res chain seq x y z
N MET A 1 11.33 37.71 16.80
CA MET A 1 9.95 37.33 16.40
C MET A 1 9.89 36.57 15.07
N PRO A 2 10.43 37.04 13.93
CA PRO A 2 10.33 36.31 12.64
C PRO A 2 11.16 35.03 12.59
N PHE A 3 12.33 34.99 13.23
CA PHE A 3 13.19 33.79 13.29
C PHE A 3 12.52 32.60 13.98
N ILE A 4 11.72 32.84 15.02
CA ILE A 4 11.00 31.77 15.75
C ILE A 4 9.92 31.18 14.85
N ILE A 5 9.18 32.03 14.12
CA ILE A 5 8.15 31.58 13.16
C ILE A 5 8.78 30.75 12.05
N PHE A 6 9.92 31.19 11.51
CA PHE A 6 10.67 30.45 10.51
C PHE A 6 11.14 29.08 11.02
N LEU A 7 11.69 29.03 12.24
CA LEU A 7 12.14 27.79 12.88
C LEU A 7 10.99 26.78 13.05
N VAL A 8 9.84 27.24 13.52
CA VAL A 8 8.65 26.40 13.72
C VAL A 8 8.13 25.85 12.39
N ILE A 9 8.12 26.65 11.33
CA ILE A 9 7.72 26.22 9.98
C ILE A 9 8.67 25.15 9.44
N VAL A 10 9.98 25.31 9.61
CA VAL A 10 10.97 24.33 9.16
C VAL A 10 10.83 23.01 9.90
N ILE A 11 10.64 23.04 11.22
CA ILE A 11 10.41 21.83 12.04
C ILE A 11 9.13 21.12 11.62
N PHE A 12 8.06 21.88 11.32
CA PHE A 12 6.79 21.32 10.86
C PHE A 12 6.93 20.62 9.50
N LEU A 13 7.70 21.20 8.58
CA LEU A 13 7.99 20.59 7.27
C LEU A 13 8.77 19.28 7.43
N ILE A 14 9.76 19.25 8.33
CA ILE A 14 10.58 18.06 8.57
C ILE A 14 9.76 16.95 9.24
N SER A 15 8.88 17.30 10.18
CA SER A 15 8.04 16.32 10.88
C SER A 15 7.08 15.59 9.94
N THR A 16 6.52 16.29 8.96
CA THR A 16 5.62 15.67 7.96
C THR A 16 6.34 14.78 6.94
N THR A 17 7.67 14.86 6.86
CA THR A 17 8.52 14.12 5.93
C THR A 17 8.78 12.69 6.41
N ILE A 18 8.79 12.42 7.72
CA ILE A 18 9.17 11.10 8.23
C ILE A 18 7.97 10.15 8.22
N ARG A 19 8.06 9.05 7.45
CA ARG A 19 7.04 7.99 7.41
C ARG A 19 7.66 6.64 7.71
N ILE A 20 7.00 5.89 8.58
CA ILE A 20 7.38 4.53 8.97
C ILE A 20 6.51 3.55 8.17
N VAL A 21 7.16 2.62 7.46
CA VAL A 21 6.50 1.52 6.75
C VAL A 21 6.45 0.30 7.68
N PRO A 22 5.25 -0.21 8.03
CA PRO A 22 5.10 -1.41 8.84
C PRO A 22 5.68 -2.65 8.16
N GLU A 23 6.09 -3.63 8.97
CA GLU A 23 6.52 -4.94 8.48
C GLU A 23 5.38 -5.67 7.75
N ALA A 24 5.75 -6.50 6.76
CA ALA A 24 4.84 -7.18 5.83
C ALA A 24 3.96 -6.27 4.95
N CYS A 25 4.22 -4.96 4.92
CA CYS A 25 3.61 -4.03 3.97
C CYS A 25 4.67 -3.42 3.04
N ALA A 26 4.31 -3.18 1.79
CA ALA A 26 5.05 -2.35 0.86
C ALA A 26 4.22 -1.12 0.50
N MET A 27 4.84 0.05 0.47
CA MET A 27 4.16 1.29 0.06
C MET A 27 4.70 1.76 -1.29
N VAL A 28 3.82 1.91 -2.26
CA VAL A 28 4.15 2.48 -3.58
C VAL A 28 4.12 3.99 -3.47
N VAL A 29 5.23 4.64 -3.83
CA VAL A 29 5.36 6.09 -3.82
C VAL A 29 5.41 6.63 -5.25
N GLU A 30 4.58 7.62 -5.48
CA GLU A 30 4.51 8.39 -6.71
C GLU A 30 5.07 9.79 -6.49
N ARG A 31 5.82 10.29 -7.48
CA ARG A 31 6.30 11.66 -7.54
C ARG A 31 5.57 12.39 -8.67
N LEU A 32 4.83 13.45 -8.36
CA LEU A 32 4.09 14.27 -9.34
C LEU A 32 3.22 13.43 -10.31
N GLY A 33 2.61 12.35 -9.82
CA GLY A 33 1.76 11.46 -10.61
C GLY A 33 2.50 10.40 -11.45
N ARG A 34 3.81 10.24 -11.26
CA ARG A 34 4.59 9.13 -11.84
C ARG A 34 5.10 8.20 -10.75
N PHE A 35 5.15 6.91 -11.05
CA PHE A 35 5.80 5.94 -10.17
C PHE A 35 7.27 6.32 -9.92
N HIS A 36 7.67 6.40 -8.65
CA HIS A 36 9.05 6.68 -8.28
C HIS A 36 9.74 5.45 -7.70
N THR A 37 9.17 4.86 -6.65
CA THR A 37 9.79 3.71 -5.96
C THR A 37 8.77 2.97 -5.09
N VAL A 38 9.15 1.76 -4.67
CA VAL A 38 8.41 0.98 -3.67
C VAL A 38 9.21 0.97 -2.37
N TRP A 39 8.61 1.47 -1.31
CA TRP A 39 9.18 1.45 0.02
C TRP A 39 8.93 0.10 0.69
N ARG A 40 10.03 -0.53 1.10
CA ARG A 40 10.06 -1.71 1.96
C ARG A 40 9.90 -1.33 3.44
N PRO A 41 9.63 -2.30 4.34
CA PRO A 41 9.58 -2.05 5.78
C PRO A 41 10.80 -1.26 6.27
N GLY A 42 10.56 -0.19 7.04
CA GLY A 42 11.61 0.73 7.47
C GLY A 42 11.17 2.19 7.54
N ILE A 43 12.12 3.06 7.89
CA ILE A 43 11.92 4.51 7.97
C ILE A 43 12.27 5.13 6.62
N HIS A 44 11.33 5.88 6.05
CA HIS A 44 11.53 6.57 4.78
C HIS A 44 11.20 8.06 4.90
N PHE A 45 11.88 8.86 4.09
CA PHE A 45 11.68 10.29 4.00
C PHE A 45 10.85 10.62 2.75
N LEU A 46 9.68 11.20 2.97
CA LEU A 46 8.77 11.68 1.95
C LEU A 46 9.03 13.15 1.66
N ILE A 47 9.32 13.54 0.42
CA ILE A 47 9.41 14.97 0.10
C ILE A 47 7.99 15.55 0.14
N PRO A 48 7.68 16.47 1.08
CA PRO A 48 6.35 17.07 1.15
C PRO A 48 6.06 17.79 -0.18
N PHE A 49 4.81 17.73 -0.63
CA PHE A 49 4.31 18.27 -1.92
C PHE A 49 4.67 17.49 -3.19
N ALA A 50 5.88 16.93 -3.32
CA ALA A 50 6.29 16.23 -4.54
C ALA A 50 5.88 14.74 -4.52
N ASP A 51 6.00 14.10 -3.37
CA ASP A 51 5.83 12.66 -3.21
C ASP A 51 4.48 12.35 -2.54
N ARG A 52 3.79 11.32 -3.04
CA ARG A 52 2.52 10.82 -2.49
C ARG A 52 2.56 9.29 -2.39
N ILE A 53 2.01 8.75 -1.31
CA ILE A 53 1.81 7.30 -1.18
C ILE A 53 0.56 6.93 -1.99
N ALA A 54 0.75 6.17 -3.07
CA ALA A 54 -0.30 5.80 -4.00
C ALA A 54 -1.07 4.56 -3.53
N LYS A 55 -0.35 3.54 -3.06
CA LYS A 55 -0.96 2.28 -2.63
C LYS A 55 -0.16 1.63 -1.51
N ARG A 56 -0.86 1.12 -0.51
CA ARG A 56 -0.29 0.18 0.49
C ARG A 56 -0.65 -1.22 0.04
N ILE A 57 0.37 -2.04 -0.18
CA ILE A 57 0.21 -3.43 -0.61
C ILE A 57 0.66 -4.31 0.55
N ASN A 58 -0.21 -5.22 0.96
CA ASN A 58 0.15 -6.25 1.92
C ASN A 58 0.97 -7.32 1.20
N LEU A 59 2.15 -7.63 1.72
CA LEU A 59 3.03 -8.69 1.19
C LEU A 59 2.62 -10.09 1.70
N LYS A 60 1.64 -10.17 2.60
CA LYS A 60 1.06 -11.44 3.06
C LYS A 60 0.28 -12.11 1.94
N GLU A 61 0.20 -13.43 2.01
CA GLU A 61 -0.64 -14.26 1.16
C GLU A 61 -2.10 -13.79 1.23
N GLN A 62 -2.66 -13.47 0.07
CA GLN A 62 -4.06 -13.05 -0.06
C GLN A 62 -4.82 -14.23 -0.64
N VAL A 63 -5.65 -14.86 0.18
CA VAL A 63 -6.56 -15.91 -0.27
C VAL A 63 -7.70 -15.25 -1.03
N ALA A 64 -7.92 -15.67 -2.27
CA ALA A 64 -9.04 -15.21 -3.08
C ALA A 64 -10.13 -16.27 -3.08
N ASP A 65 -11.27 -15.96 -2.47
CA ASP A 65 -12.43 -16.85 -2.49
C ASP A 65 -13.17 -16.73 -3.82
N PHE A 66 -13.43 -17.86 -4.47
CA PHE A 66 -14.25 -17.91 -5.67
C PHE A 66 -15.68 -18.34 -5.32
N PRO A 67 -16.72 -17.74 -5.93
CA PRO A 67 -18.08 -18.20 -5.73
C PRO A 67 -18.24 -19.62 -6.26
N PRO A 68 -19.00 -20.50 -5.57
CA PRO A 68 -19.20 -21.89 -6.00
C PRO A 68 -19.80 -21.95 -7.40
N GLN A 69 -19.07 -22.52 -8.36
CA GLN A 69 -19.56 -22.68 -9.72
C GLN A 69 -20.30 -24.02 -9.86
N PRO A 70 -21.53 -24.02 -10.44
CA PRO A 70 -22.22 -25.26 -10.75
C PRO A 70 -21.57 -25.92 -11.96
N VAL A 71 -21.01 -27.11 -11.77
CA VAL A 71 -20.40 -27.89 -12.84
C VAL A 71 -21.22 -29.17 -13.02
N ILE A 72 -21.45 -29.56 -14.28
CA ILE A 72 -22.09 -30.83 -14.62
C ILE A 72 -20.98 -31.86 -14.80
N THR A 73 -20.98 -32.88 -13.95
CA THR A 73 -20.04 -34.01 -14.07
C THR A 73 -20.38 -34.87 -15.28
N LYS A 74 -19.43 -35.70 -15.74
CA LYS A 74 -19.62 -36.60 -16.88
C LYS A 74 -20.81 -37.58 -16.68
N ASP A 75 -21.14 -37.84 -15.43
CA ASP A 75 -22.26 -38.70 -15.02
C ASP A 75 -23.59 -37.95 -14.93
N ASN A 76 -23.67 -36.74 -15.49
CA ASN A 76 -24.89 -35.92 -15.52
C ASN A 76 -25.43 -35.55 -14.13
N VAL A 77 -24.52 -35.41 -13.15
CA VAL A 77 -24.84 -34.92 -11.80
C VAL A 77 -24.31 -33.50 -11.66
N THR A 78 -25.16 -32.59 -11.18
CA THR A 78 -24.79 -31.22 -10.83
C THR A 78 -24.10 -31.20 -9.47
N MET A 79 -22.83 -30.80 -9.45
CA MET A 79 -22.05 -30.61 -8.22
C MET A 79 -21.57 -29.16 -8.14
N ARG A 80 -21.40 -28.67 -6.91
CA ARG A 80 -20.78 -27.37 -6.61
C ARG A 80 -19.36 -27.63 -6.15
N ILE A 81 -18.39 -27.10 -6.88
CA ILE A 81 -16.98 -27.17 -6.48
C ILE A 81 -16.66 -25.88 -5.73
N ASP A 82 -16.10 -26.04 -4.54
CA ASP A 82 -15.54 -24.94 -3.74
C ASP A 82 -14.02 -25.06 -3.83
N SER A 83 -13.35 -24.03 -4.31
CA SER A 83 -11.90 -24.04 -4.54
C SER A 83 -11.25 -22.82 -3.91
N VAL A 84 -10.26 -23.06 -3.07
CA VAL A 84 -9.41 -22.05 -2.42
C VAL A 84 -8.00 -22.16 -3.02
N VAL A 85 -7.39 -21.04 -3.42
CA VAL A 85 -6.01 -20.96 -3.94
C VAL A 85 -5.22 -19.93 -3.15
#